data_AF-A0A970D9G4-F1
#
_entry.id   AF-A0A970D9G4-F1
#
_cell.length_a   1.000
_cell.length_b   1.000
_cell.length_c   1.000
_cell.angle_alpha   90.00
_cell.angle_beta   90.00
_cell.angle_gamma   90.00
#
_symmetry.space_group_name_H-M   'P 1'
#
loop_
_entity.id
_entity.type
_entity.pdbx_description
1 polymer ?
#
loop_
_entity_poly.entity_id
_entity_poly.type
_entity_poly.pdbx_seq_one_letter_code
_entity_poly.pdbx_strand_id
1 'polypeptide(L)'
;MKKIYFFYRFKRCKLKDKLFVFFFTVLLIMCVLSIIAFRVAFNFYDAQLYNEAAKVLNLLSTSVENELKKIEKLSFLILSDPNVQQQLLTIKNLPQGYHGYQATENLQGILLSYSLSENYISSISIVDSKGGQFIVGVETGLNKEQNEQILQEALKYGGKNVWIEPGVVDNMLKSARVIRRISGLSLDFLGLLVIRVDMNKLINQIAHIYPGFELYLQIFSQGKNIYSTTESNIRLEDDFFGLTWGKNYGIKTVDRKKYFIAYTESSYTGWVYVNIIPFENINQKIMLLRNIMILFFTGILGLLAFIGLKLTKSITKPIENLALQMKQVESGDFNVEEGFNTDCNIEEIAALNKDFKLMIQKKLSPYNGVKMVF
;
A
#
# COMPACT_ATOMS: atom_id res chain seq x y z
N MET A 1 -34.95 -35.24 -13.29
CA MET A 1 -35.93 -34.99 -14.38
C MET A 1 -35.78 -33.64 -15.13
N LYS A 2 -35.30 -32.53 -14.53
CA LYS A 2 -35.15 -31.23 -15.24
C LYS A 2 -34.09 -31.18 -16.37
N LYS A 3 -32.97 -31.91 -16.27
CA LYS A 3 -31.92 -31.96 -17.31
C LYS A 3 -32.39 -32.61 -18.64
N ILE A 4 -33.27 -33.61 -18.57
CA ILE A 4 -33.77 -34.34 -19.75
C ILE A 4 -34.79 -33.50 -20.54
N TYR A 5 -35.59 -32.68 -19.84
CA TYR A 5 -36.55 -31.76 -20.44
C TYR A 5 -35.90 -30.62 -21.24
N PHE A 6 -34.76 -30.11 -20.76
CA PHE A 6 -33.98 -29.09 -21.47
C PHE A 6 -33.43 -29.64 -22.80
N PHE A 7 -32.91 -30.86 -22.79
CA PHE A 7 -32.34 -31.51 -23.98
C PHE A 7 -33.40 -31.83 -25.05
N TYR A 8 -34.59 -32.26 -24.65
CA TYR A 8 -35.70 -32.53 -25.57
C TYR A 8 -36.26 -31.28 -26.25
N ARG A 9 -36.31 -30.16 -25.52
CA ARG A 9 -36.77 -28.86 -26.04
C ARG A 9 -35.74 -28.21 -26.98
N PHE A 10 -34.45 -28.40 -26.70
CA PHE A 10 -33.37 -27.96 -27.59
C PHE A 10 -33.41 -28.63 -28.96
N LYS A 11 -33.82 -29.91 -29.03
CA LYS A 11 -33.91 -30.67 -30.30
C LYS A 11 -34.90 -30.05 -31.31
N ARG A 12 -35.99 -29.41 -30.83
CA ARG A 12 -37.06 -28.81 -31.65
C ARG A 12 -36.95 -27.28 -31.87
N CYS A 13 -35.90 -26.63 -31.37
CA CYS A 13 -35.67 -25.19 -31.59
C CYS A 13 -35.11 -24.91 -33.00
N LYS A 14 -35.45 -23.72 -33.54
CA LYS A 14 -34.90 -23.22 -34.81
C LYS A 14 -33.38 -23.13 -34.71
N LEU A 15 -32.65 -23.36 -35.81
CA LEU A 15 -31.17 -23.37 -35.86
C LEU A 15 -30.54 -22.13 -35.18
N LYS A 16 -31.22 -21.00 -35.30
CA LYS A 16 -30.88 -19.71 -34.70
C LYS A 16 -30.74 -19.73 -33.17
N ASP A 17 -31.67 -20.41 -32.49
CA ASP A 17 -31.68 -20.46 -31.03
C ASP A 17 -30.58 -21.40 -30.54
N LYS A 18 -30.26 -22.45 -31.33
CA LYS A 18 -29.16 -23.38 -31.03
C LYS A 18 -27.80 -22.69 -31.14
N LEU A 19 -27.57 -21.93 -32.22
CA LEU A 19 -26.33 -21.17 -32.40
C LEU A 19 -26.18 -20.07 -31.34
N PHE A 20 -27.25 -19.31 -31.07
CA PHE A 20 -27.23 -18.28 -30.03
C PHE A 20 -26.89 -18.87 -28.65
N VAL A 21 -27.55 -19.96 -28.25
CA VAL A 21 -27.26 -20.61 -26.97
C VAL A 21 -25.84 -21.15 -26.94
N PHE A 22 -25.34 -21.75 -28.02
CA PHE A 22 -23.96 -22.23 -28.09
C PHE A 22 -22.95 -21.09 -27.87
N PHE A 23 -23.01 -20.02 -28.67
CA PHE A 23 -22.11 -18.87 -28.52
C PHE A 23 -22.24 -18.21 -27.15
N PHE A 24 -23.46 -18.06 -26.64
CA PHE A 24 -23.71 -17.51 -25.31
C PHE A 24 -23.10 -18.37 -24.20
N THR A 25 -23.20 -19.70 -24.29
CA THR A 25 -22.62 -20.60 -23.30
C THR A 25 -21.10 -20.58 -23.29
N VAL A 26 -20.45 -20.60 -24.46
CA VAL A 26 -18.98 -20.50 -24.56
C VAL A 26 -18.49 -19.18 -23.96
N LEU A 27 -19.21 -18.09 -24.25
CA LEU A 27 -18.85 -16.78 -23.73
C LEU A 27 -19.04 -16.67 -22.21
N LEU A 28 -20.13 -17.23 -21.70
CA LEU A 28 -20.39 -17.26 -20.26
C LEU A 28 -19.30 -18.04 -19.52
N ILE A 29 -18.84 -19.16 -20.09
CA ILE A 29 -17.71 -19.93 -19.55
C ILE A 29 -16.43 -19.08 -19.52
N MET A 30 -16.11 -18.36 -20.60
CA MET A 30 -14.94 -17.47 -20.65
C MET A 30 -15.00 -16.33 -19.63
N CYS A 31 -16.18 -15.72 -19.42
CA CYS A 31 -16.38 -14.70 -18.39
C CYS A 31 -16.18 -15.28 -16.98
N VAL A 32 -16.72 -16.47 -16.71
CA VAL A 32 -16.57 -17.13 -15.40
C VAL A 32 -15.10 -17.47 -15.15
N LEU A 33 -14.39 -18.02 -16.14
CA LEU A 33 -12.96 -18.31 -16.03
C LEU A 33 -12.14 -17.05 -15.77
N SER A 34 -12.44 -15.95 -16.47
CA SER A 34 -11.79 -14.65 -16.24
C SER A 34 -12.02 -14.15 -14.81
N ILE A 35 -13.26 -14.20 -14.29
CA ILE A 35 -13.57 -13.80 -12.91
C ILE A 35 -12.79 -14.65 -11.90
N ILE A 36 -12.67 -15.95 -12.12
CA ILE A 36 -11.90 -16.85 -11.27
C ILE A 36 -10.40 -16.48 -11.31
N ALA A 37 -9.83 -16.30 -12.51
CA ALA A 37 -8.43 -15.93 -12.69
C ALA A 37 -8.11 -14.61 -11.98
N PHE A 38 -8.98 -13.60 -12.10
CA PHE A 38 -8.83 -12.34 -11.38
C PHE A 38 -8.93 -12.51 -9.87
N ARG A 39 -9.87 -13.31 -9.35
CA ARG A 39 -9.93 -13.60 -7.91
C ARG A 39 -8.63 -14.20 -7.39
N VAL A 40 -8.04 -15.14 -8.12
CA VAL A 40 -6.75 -15.73 -7.76
C VAL A 40 -5.63 -14.68 -7.78
N ALA A 41 -5.60 -13.83 -8.82
CA ALA A 41 -4.62 -12.75 -8.93
C ALA A 41 -4.71 -11.75 -7.76
N PHE A 42 -5.93 -11.37 -7.34
CA PHE A 42 -6.14 -10.48 -6.18
C PHE A 42 -5.69 -11.11 -4.86
N ASN A 43 -5.97 -12.40 -4.63
CA ASN A 43 -5.49 -13.08 -3.43
C ASN A 43 -3.95 -13.13 -3.36
N PHE A 44 -3.28 -13.26 -4.52
CA PHE A 44 -1.82 -13.19 -4.60
C PHE A 44 -1.31 -11.77 -4.31
N TYR A 45 -2.04 -10.75 -4.76
CA TYR A 45 -1.71 -9.35 -4.51
C TYR A 45 -1.78 -8.99 -3.02
N ASP A 46 -2.74 -9.52 -2.26
CA ASP A 46 -2.85 -9.27 -0.81
C ASP A 46 -1.61 -9.74 -0.05
N ALA A 47 -1.14 -10.96 -0.32
CA ALA A 47 0.07 -11.51 0.32
C ALA A 47 1.33 -10.71 -0.05
N GLN A 48 1.43 -10.28 -1.31
CA GLN A 48 2.53 -9.44 -1.77
C GLN A 48 2.49 -8.07 -1.08
N LEU A 49 1.32 -7.45 -0.98
CA LEU A 49 1.13 -6.15 -0.33
C LEU A 49 1.56 -6.18 1.14
N TYR A 50 1.22 -7.24 1.88
CA TYR A 50 1.64 -7.38 3.28
C TYR A 50 3.15 -7.54 3.45
N ASN A 51 3.78 -8.34 2.58
CA ASN A 51 5.23 -8.51 2.59
C ASN A 51 5.95 -7.20 2.24
N GLU A 52 5.46 -6.43 1.26
CA GLU A 52 6.03 -5.13 0.93
C GLU A 52 5.85 -4.13 2.07
N ALA A 53 4.68 -4.08 2.72
CA ALA A 53 4.47 -3.21 3.88
C ALA A 53 5.41 -3.56 5.06
N ALA A 54 5.64 -4.85 5.32
CA ALA A 54 6.59 -5.31 6.34
C ALA A 54 8.05 -4.98 5.97
N LYS A 55 8.43 -5.10 4.69
CA LYS A 55 9.76 -4.68 4.20
C LYS A 55 9.97 -3.18 4.37
N VAL A 56 8.99 -2.36 3.99
CA VAL A 56 9.05 -0.90 4.17
C VAL A 56 9.21 -0.54 5.64
N LEU A 57 8.47 -1.19 6.54
CA LEU A 57 8.64 -0.99 7.98
C LEU A 57 10.07 -1.34 8.44
N ASN A 58 10.63 -2.47 8.00
CA ASN A 58 12.01 -2.83 8.34
C ASN A 58 13.03 -1.81 7.84
N LEU A 59 12.86 -1.29 6.63
CA LEU A 59 13.72 -0.25 6.08
C LEU A 59 13.62 1.05 6.91
N LEU A 60 12.40 1.46 7.25
CA LEU A 60 12.16 2.65 8.08
C LEU A 60 12.74 2.50 9.47
N SER A 61 12.52 1.35 10.13
CA SER A 61 13.12 1.01 11.44
C SER A 61 14.65 1.12 11.37
N THR A 62 15.25 0.53 10.33
CA THR A 62 16.69 0.58 10.10
C THR A 62 17.18 2.02 9.87
N SER A 63 16.44 2.82 9.11
CA SER A 63 16.76 4.24 8.89
C SER A 63 16.70 5.03 10.19
N VAL A 64 15.67 4.85 11.02
CA VAL A 64 15.55 5.51 12.33
C VAL A 64 16.72 5.10 13.23
N GLU A 65 17.01 3.81 13.31
CA GLU A 65 18.15 3.32 14.09
C GLU A 65 19.49 3.91 13.63
N ASN A 66 19.69 4.05 12.33
CA ASN A 66 20.91 4.64 11.81
C ASN A 66 21.06 6.11 12.24
N GLU A 67 19.98 6.89 12.22
CA GLU A 67 20.00 8.26 12.75
C GLU A 67 20.24 8.27 14.27
N LEU A 68 19.64 7.35 15.04
CA LEU A 68 19.92 7.22 16.47
C LEU A 68 21.38 6.81 16.76
N LYS A 69 21.97 5.92 15.95
CA LYS A 69 23.39 5.56 16.04
C LYS A 69 24.30 6.74 15.72
N LYS A 70 23.92 7.62 14.78
CA LYS A 70 24.64 8.88 14.54
C LYS A 70 24.64 9.77 15.76
N ILE A 71 23.51 9.91 16.45
CA ILE A 71 23.42 10.67 17.71
C ILE A 71 24.25 10.03 18.81
N GLU A 72 24.24 8.71 18.97
CA GLU A 72 25.14 8.04 19.91
C GLU A 72 26.61 8.33 19.57
N LYS A 73 26.99 8.23 18.29
CA LYS A 73 28.35 8.55 17.84
C LYS A 73 28.70 10.01 18.11
N LEU A 74 27.79 10.93 17.86
CA LEU A 74 27.95 12.36 18.17
C LEU A 74 28.19 12.57 19.68
N SER A 75 27.42 11.90 20.53
CA SER A 75 27.61 11.96 21.99
C SER A 75 29.00 11.46 22.42
N PHE A 76 29.54 10.46 21.71
CA PHE A 76 30.91 9.98 21.94
C PHE A 76 31.95 10.99 21.48
N LEU A 77 31.77 11.56 20.30
CA LEU A 77 32.68 12.58 19.76
C LEU A 77 32.77 13.76 20.72
N ILE A 78 31.63 14.31 21.17
CA ILE A 78 31.58 15.41 22.15
C ILE A 78 32.29 15.02 23.46
N LEU A 79 32.01 13.83 23.99
CA LEU A 79 32.64 13.35 25.22
C LEU A 79 34.17 13.25 25.08
N SER A 80 34.65 12.76 23.94
CA SER A 80 36.07 12.49 23.68
C SER A 80 36.85 13.69 23.13
N ASP A 81 36.16 14.78 22.79
CA ASP A 81 36.76 15.98 22.22
C ASP A 81 37.70 16.65 23.25
N PRO A 82 39.01 16.78 22.94
CA PRO A 82 39.98 17.40 23.84
C PRO A 82 39.62 18.84 24.22
N ASN A 83 38.98 19.60 23.32
CA ASN A 83 38.57 20.96 23.60
C ASN A 83 37.41 20.99 24.59
N VAL A 84 36.42 20.11 24.42
CA VAL A 84 35.32 19.95 25.38
C VAL A 84 35.86 19.55 26.75
N GLN A 85 36.73 18.54 26.81
CA GLN A 85 37.38 18.12 28.05
C GLN A 85 38.13 19.28 28.73
N GLN A 86 38.92 20.04 27.97
CA GLN A 86 39.69 21.17 28.51
C GLN A 86 38.80 22.31 29.03
N GLN A 87 37.73 22.66 28.31
CA GLN A 87 36.81 23.70 28.77
C GLN A 87 36.06 23.26 30.04
N LEU A 88 35.58 22.01 30.10
CA LEU A 88 34.93 21.47 31.30
C LEU A 88 35.88 21.43 32.51
N LEU A 89 37.16 21.12 32.31
CA LEU A 89 38.15 21.17 33.37
C LEU A 89 38.40 22.60 33.86
N THR A 90 38.47 23.55 32.93
CA THR A 90 38.64 24.98 33.26
C THR A 90 37.45 25.50 34.05
N ILE A 91 36.22 25.20 33.62
CA ILE A 91 34.98 25.54 34.33
C ILE A 91 34.94 24.90 35.73
N LYS A 92 35.34 23.63 35.85
CA LYS A 92 35.37 22.93 37.14
C LYS A 92 36.34 23.60 38.14
N ASN A 93 37.54 23.95 37.69
CA ASN A 93 38.62 24.45 38.56
C ASN A 93 38.57 25.96 38.79
N LEU A 94 38.22 26.73 37.75
CA LEU A 94 38.22 28.20 37.74
C LEU A 94 36.87 28.73 37.22
N PRO A 95 35.75 28.46 37.92
CA PRO A 95 34.41 28.83 37.44
C PRO A 95 34.19 30.35 37.41
N GLN A 96 34.91 31.10 38.25
CA GLN A 96 34.71 32.54 38.43
C GLN A 96 35.76 33.35 37.70
N GLY A 97 35.35 34.49 37.14
CA GLY A 97 36.22 35.43 36.42
C GLY A 97 36.34 35.17 34.92
N TYR A 98 37.24 35.89 34.27
CA TYR A 98 37.39 35.92 32.80
C TYR A 98 37.62 34.54 32.18
N HIS A 99 38.47 33.71 32.80
CA HIS A 99 38.79 32.38 32.28
C HIS A 99 37.60 31.42 32.28
N GLY A 100 36.76 31.43 33.33
CA GLY A 100 35.56 30.60 33.40
C GLY A 100 34.50 31.02 32.39
N TYR A 101 34.31 32.34 32.22
CA TYR A 101 33.44 32.89 31.19
C TYR A 101 33.91 32.50 29.78
N GLN A 102 35.19 32.70 29.47
CA GLN A 102 35.76 32.36 28.17
C GLN A 102 35.66 30.85 27.87
N ALA A 103 35.88 29.99 28.88
CA ALA A 103 35.72 28.55 28.72
C ALA A 103 34.26 28.16 28.45
N THR A 104 33.31 28.86 29.07
CA THR A 104 31.87 28.65 28.84
C THR A 104 31.47 29.04 27.41
N GLU A 105 31.86 30.23 26.96
CA GLU A 105 31.59 30.69 25.59
C GLU A 105 32.20 29.74 24.54
N ASN A 106 33.45 29.31 24.75
CA ASN A 106 34.10 28.34 23.86
C ASN A 106 33.38 26.99 23.84
N LEU A 107 32.96 26.50 25.01
CA LEU A 107 32.19 25.25 25.11
C LEU A 107 30.87 25.37 24.35
N GLN A 108 30.11 26.45 24.55
CA GLN A 108 28.86 26.69 23.83
C GLN A 108 29.09 26.82 22.33
N GLY A 109 30.16 27.47 21.87
CA GLY A 109 30.53 27.53 20.45
C GLY A 109 30.75 26.13 19.84
N ILE A 110 31.48 25.26 20.54
CA ILE A 110 31.68 23.87 20.12
C ILE A 110 30.35 23.13 20.07
N LEU A 111 29.55 23.19 21.14
CA LEU A 111 28.25 22.52 21.20
C LEU A 111 27.29 23.01 20.12
N LEU A 112 27.31 24.31 19.81
CA LEU A 112 26.44 24.91 18.79
C LEU A 112 26.74 24.29 17.42
N SER A 113 28.01 24.12 17.06
CA SER A 113 28.40 23.49 15.80
C SER A 113 27.85 22.07 15.65
N TYR A 114 27.86 21.29 16.74
CA TYR A 114 27.26 19.95 16.77
C TYR A 114 25.73 20.00 16.75
N SER A 115 25.10 20.96 17.41
CA SER A 115 23.64 21.09 17.43
C SER A 115 23.05 21.43 16.06
N LEU A 116 23.82 22.09 15.19
CA LEU A 116 23.44 22.46 13.84
C LEU A 116 23.76 21.38 12.80
N SER A 117 24.38 20.27 13.22
CA SER A 117 24.78 19.19 12.30
C SER A 117 23.60 18.44 11.68
N GLU A 118 22.48 18.35 12.39
CA GLU A 118 21.28 17.64 11.95
C GLU A 118 20.03 18.41 12.40
N ASN A 119 19.03 18.56 11.52
CA ASN A 119 17.85 19.40 11.81
C ASN A 119 16.98 18.90 12.98
N TYR A 120 17.09 17.60 13.28
CA TYR A 120 16.29 16.92 14.29
C TYR A 120 16.94 17.01 15.68
N ILE A 121 18.17 17.51 15.77
CA ILE A 121 18.77 17.90 17.04
C ILE A 121 18.14 19.22 17.46
N SER A 122 17.34 19.19 18.52
CA SER A 122 16.71 20.39 19.04
C SER A 122 17.65 21.19 19.92
N SER A 123 18.41 20.52 20.78
CA SER A 123 19.41 21.16 21.64
C SER A 123 20.44 20.16 22.13
N ILE A 124 21.60 20.69 22.51
CA ILE A 124 22.64 19.97 23.23
C ILE A 124 22.89 20.72 24.52
N SER A 125 22.96 19.99 25.63
CA SER A 125 23.25 20.59 26.93
C SER A 125 24.26 19.78 27.72
N ILE A 126 25.07 20.47 28.52
CA ILE A 126 25.94 19.87 29.52
C ILE A 126 25.58 20.44 30.89
N VAL A 127 25.35 19.55 31.86
CA VAL A 127 25.24 19.90 33.28
C VAL A 127 26.56 19.51 33.95
N ASP A 128 27.33 20.47 34.45
CA ASP A 128 28.62 20.19 35.08
C ASP A 128 28.49 19.54 36.47
N SER A 129 29.65 19.19 37.04
CA SER A 129 29.75 18.63 38.41
C SER A 129 29.23 19.51 39.55
N LYS A 130 28.96 20.80 39.30
CA LYS A 130 28.44 21.78 40.28
C LYS A 130 26.98 22.16 40.01
N GLY A 131 26.36 21.61 38.96
CA GLY A 131 24.99 21.91 38.54
C GLY A 131 24.87 23.12 37.61
N GLY A 132 25.97 23.67 37.11
CA GLY A 132 25.98 24.67 36.05
C GLY A 132 25.50 24.06 34.72
N GLN A 133 24.58 24.73 34.04
CA GLN A 133 23.95 24.22 32.83
C GLN A 133 24.35 25.06 31.60
N PHE A 134 24.90 24.39 30.60
CA PHE A 134 25.35 24.98 29.34
C PHE A 134 24.50 24.43 28.21
N ILE A 135 23.70 25.27 27.56
CA ILE A 135 22.69 24.84 26.58
C ILE A 135 22.91 25.59 25.27
N VAL A 136 22.71 24.90 24.16
CA VAL A 136 22.62 25.47 22.82
C VAL A 136 21.43 24.87 22.07
N GLY A 137 20.85 25.65 21.15
CA GLY A 137 19.66 25.27 20.39
C GLY A 137 18.36 25.75 21.03
N VAL A 138 17.28 24.98 20.83
CA VAL A 138 15.96 25.27 21.39
C VAL A 138 15.99 25.12 22.91
N GLU A 139 15.49 26.11 23.61
CA GLU A 139 15.41 26.12 25.07
C GLU A 139 14.72 24.85 25.60
N THR A 140 15.17 24.38 26.76
CA THR A 140 14.65 23.18 27.39
C THR A 140 13.75 23.52 28.56
N GLY A 141 12.63 22.81 28.68
CA GLY A 141 11.82 22.83 29.90
C GLY A 141 12.40 22.01 31.04
N LEU A 142 13.57 21.40 30.87
CA LEU A 142 14.22 20.58 31.88
C LEU A 142 14.71 21.42 33.05
N ASN A 143 14.14 21.18 34.22
CA ASN A 143 14.59 21.79 35.46
C ASN A 143 15.73 20.96 36.12
N LYS A 144 16.25 21.47 37.25
CA LYS A 144 17.32 20.82 37.99
C LYS A 144 16.97 19.39 38.44
N GLU A 145 15.75 19.17 38.93
CA GLU A 145 15.29 17.86 39.39
C GLU A 145 15.24 16.83 38.25
N GLN A 146 14.76 17.22 37.07
CA GLN A 146 14.72 16.37 35.89
C GLN A 146 16.13 16.04 35.38
N ASN A 147 17.04 17.01 35.40
CA ASN A 147 18.45 16.77 35.07
C ASN A 147 19.11 15.80 36.07
N GLU A 148 18.76 15.88 37.35
CA GLU A 148 19.22 14.93 38.37
C GLU A 148 18.66 13.52 38.11
N GLN A 149 17.38 13.38 37.73
CA GLN A 149 16.80 12.08 37.34
C GLN A 149 17.51 11.48 36.12
N ILE A 150 17.78 12.28 35.09
CA ILE A 150 18.52 11.85 33.89
C ILE A 150 19.96 11.44 34.28
N LEU A 151 20.62 12.20 35.17
CA LEU A 151 21.95 11.87 35.66
C LEU A 151 21.96 10.52 36.40
N GLN A 152 21.00 10.28 37.29
CA GLN A 152 20.92 9.02 38.03
C GLN A 152 20.74 7.83 37.09
N GLU A 153 19.92 7.97 36.04
CA GLU A 153 19.76 6.93 35.04
C GLU A 153 21.06 6.72 34.25
N ALA A 154 21.69 7.79 33.76
CA ALA A 154 22.93 7.71 32.98
C ALA A 154 24.11 7.12 33.78
N LEU A 155 24.17 7.36 35.09
CA LEU A 155 25.21 6.81 35.98
C LEU A 155 25.18 5.29 36.07
N LYS A 156 24.00 4.66 35.94
CA LYS A 156 23.85 3.19 35.95
C LYS A 156 24.58 2.50 34.80
N TYR A 157 24.83 3.23 33.70
CA TYR A 157 25.40 2.68 32.47
C TYR A 157 26.87 3.06 32.23
N GLY A 158 27.55 3.62 33.24
CA GLY A 158 29.01 3.72 33.26
C GLY A 158 29.64 4.53 32.12
N GLY A 159 28.93 5.49 31.55
CA GLY A 159 29.40 6.33 30.43
C GLY A 159 28.96 5.86 29.03
N LYS A 160 28.18 4.77 28.93
CA LYS A 160 27.44 4.43 27.70
C LYS A 160 26.33 5.46 27.45
N ASN A 161 25.85 5.52 26.21
CA ASN A 161 24.68 6.33 25.89
C ASN A 161 23.42 5.65 26.44
N VAL A 162 22.51 6.44 26.99
CA VAL A 162 21.21 5.98 27.46
C VAL A 162 20.13 6.82 26.79
N TRP A 163 19.10 6.16 26.28
CA TRP A 163 17.94 6.82 25.72
C TRP A 163 16.91 7.08 26.82
N ILE A 164 16.59 8.34 27.09
CA ILE A 164 15.52 8.72 28.00
C ILE A 164 14.28 9.07 27.19
N GLU A 165 13.19 8.40 27.54
CA GLU A 165 11.89 8.52 26.88
C GLU A 165 11.32 9.96 26.97
N PRO A 166 10.53 10.39 25.98
CA PRO A 166 9.75 11.62 26.06
C PRO A 166 8.85 11.65 27.30
N GLY A 167 8.82 12.80 27.99
CA GLY A 167 7.99 13.00 29.18
C GLY A 167 6.94 14.07 28.93
N VAL A 168 6.06 14.29 29.93
CA VAL A 168 4.98 15.29 29.85
C VAL A 168 5.53 16.73 29.71
N VAL A 169 6.63 17.04 30.41
CA VAL A 169 7.25 18.37 30.41
C VAL A 169 8.12 18.59 29.17
N ASP A 170 8.80 17.54 28.71
CA ASP A 170 9.68 17.59 27.55
C ASP A 170 9.44 16.36 26.67
N ASN A 171 8.66 16.58 25.61
CA ASN A 171 8.25 15.57 24.63
C ASN A 171 9.35 15.18 23.62
N MET A 172 10.60 15.55 23.89
CA MET A 172 11.75 15.16 23.07
C MET A 172 12.38 13.88 23.60
N LEU A 173 12.88 13.05 22.68
CA LEU A 173 13.73 11.92 23.02
C LEU A 173 15.10 12.46 23.44
N LYS A 174 15.73 11.87 24.45
CA LYS A 174 17.01 12.38 24.97
C LYS A 174 18.08 11.29 24.90
N SER A 175 19.21 11.63 24.31
CA SER A 175 20.44 10.84 24.43
C SER A 175 21.24 11.42 25.60
N ALA A 176 21.41 10.63 26.66
CA ALA A 176 22.05 11.02 27.91
C ALA A 176 23.35 10.23 28.11
N ARG A 177 24.42 10.93 28.47
CA ARG A 177 25.74 10.31 28.69
C ARG A 177 26.54 11.05 29.75
N VAL A 178 27.16 10.29 30.65
CA VAL A 178 28.08 10.84 31.65
C VAL A 178 29.44 11.13 31.04
N ILE A 179 29.92 12.37 31.17
CA ILE A 179 31.27 12.80 30.80
C ILE A 179 32.19 12.62 32.00
N ARG A 180 33.25 11.82 31.80
CA ARG A 180 34.34 11.64 32.75
C ARG A 180 35.64 12.17 32.18
N ARG A 181 36.57 12.55 33.06
CA ARG A 181 37.90 12.98 32.67
C ARG A 181 38.65 11.82 32.02
N ILE A 182 39.11 12.04 30.80
CA ILE A 182 39.94 11.07 30.06
C ILE A 182 41.43 11.33 30.33
N SER A 183 41.82 12.60 30.44
CA SER A 183 43.22 12.99 30.70
C SER A 183 43.71 12.44 32.04
N GLY A 184 44.89 11.82 32.01
CA GLY A 184 45.48 11.19 33.20
C GLY A 184 44.71 10.01 33.78
N LEU A 185 43.69 9.49 33.06
CA LEU A 185 42.86 8.35 33.47
C LEU A 185 42.20 8.50 34.86
N SER A 186 41.94 9.72 35.33
CA SER A 186 41.34 9.92 36.66
C SER A 186 39.86 9.53 36.73
N LEU A 187 39.16 9.53 35.59
CA LEU A 187 37.74 9.18 35.46
C LEU A 187 36.79 10.02 36.35
N ASP A 188 37.27 11.18 36.81
CA ASP A 188 36.48 12.12 37.60
C ASP A 188 35.25 12.58 36.81
N PHE A 189 34.11 12.69 37.48
CA PHE A 189 32.90 13.25 36.87
C PHE A 189 33.15 14.72 36.45
N LEU A 190 32.87 15.02 35.18
CA LEU A 190 32.95 16.38 34.61
C LEU A 190 31.56 16.94 34.33
N GLY A 191 30.61 16.10 33.91
CA GLY A 191 29.23 16.52 33.70
C GLY A 191 28.35 15.46 33.06
N LEU A 192 27.08 15.81 32.86
CA LEU A 192 26.09 15.06 32.11
C LEU A 192 25.89 15.74 30.76
N LEU A 193 26.08 15.02 29.65
CA LEU A 193 25.67 15.41 28.32
C LEU A 193 24.24 14.96 28.06
N VAL A 194 23.39 15.87 27.58
CA VAL A 194 22.04 15.56 27.10
C VAL A 194 21.84 16.15 25.72
N ILE A 195 21.58 15.29 24.73
CA ILE A 195 21.19 15.67 23.36
C ILE A 195 19.68 15.44 23.22
N ARG A 196 18.93 16.50 22.93
CA ARG A 196 17.48 16.45 22.74
C ARG A 196 17.15 16.29 21.26
N VAL A 197 16.41 15.24 20.92
CA VAL A 197 16.04 14.85 19.56
C VAL A 197 14.54 15.03 19.36
N ASP A 198 14.18 15.78 18.33
CA ASP A 198 12.80 15.92 17.86
C ASP A 198 12.47 14.75 16.93
N MET A 199 11.73 13.77 17.46
CA MET A 199 11.32 12.59 16.72
C MET A 199 10.40 12.94 15.55
N ASN A 200 9.60 14.01 15.60
CA ASN A 200 8.76 14.40 14.46
C ASN A 200 9.64 14.85 13.30
N LYS A 201 10.66 15.67 13.54
CA LYS A 201 11.60 16.11 12.50
C LYS A 201 12.40 14.93 11.93
N LEU A 202 12.90 14.04 12.80
CA LEU A 202 13.65 12.85 12.40
C LEU A 202 12.80 11.95 11.50
N ILE A 203 11.58 11.61 11.93
CA ILE A 203 10.68 10.74 11.17
C ILE A 203 10.24 11.38 9.87
N ASN A 204 9.91 12.68 9.87
CA ASN A 204 9.56 13.40 8.65
C ASN A 204 10.71 13.39 7.66
N GLN A 205 11.96 13.62 8.09
CA GLN A 205 13.13 13.55 7.21
C GLN A 205 13.28 12.17 6.54
N ILE A 206 13.03 11.09 7.28
CA ILE A 206 13.08 9.72 6.75
C ILE A 206 11.89 9.43 5.83
N ALA A 207 10.68 9.89 6.18
CA ALA A 207 9.46 9.65 5.41
C ALA A 207 9.53 10.23 3.99
N HIS A 208 10.23 11.36 3.79
CA HIS A 208 10.44 11.94 2.46
C HIS A 208 11.24 11.02 1.51
N ILE A 209 12.02 10.08 2.04
CA ILE A 209 12.80 9.11 1.24
C ILE A 209 11.89 8.03 0.63
N TYR A 210 10.71 7.79 1.21
CA TYR A 210 9.78 6.74 0.81
C TYR A 210 8.41 7.31 0.42
N PRO A 211 8.31 8.07 -0.70
CA PRO A 211 7.06 8.69 -1.12
C PRO A 211 5.98 7.64 -1.45
N GLY A 212 4.76 7.88 -0.98
CA GLY A 212 3.59 7.03 -1.27
C GLY A 212 3.18 6.04 -0.17
N PHE A 213 3.88 6.04 0.96
CA PHE A 213 3.51 5.24 2.13
C PHE A 213 3.00 6.15 3.27
N GLU A 214 1.73 6.00 3.65
CA GLU A 214 1.18 6.69 4.83
C GLU A 214 1.81 6.08 6.09
N LEU A 215 2.62 6.88 6.78
CA LEU A 215 3.42 6.40 7.90
C LEU A 215 2.65 6.52 9.22
N TYR A 216 1.93 5.47 9.56
CA TYR A 216 1.26 5.31 10.86
C TYR A 216 2.18 4.60 11.85
N LEU A 217 3.34 5.21 12.11
CA LEU A 217 4.39 4.63 12.94
C LEU A 217 4.15 4.92 14.43
N GLN A 218 4.28 3.87 15.23
CA GLN A 218 4.45 3.94 16.66
C GLN A 218 5.74 3.22 17.07
N ILE A 219 6.46 3.78 18.03
CA ILE A 219 7.72 3.23 18.54
C ILE A 219 7.57 2.99 20.04
N PHE A 220 7.92 1.79 20.48
CA PHE A 220 7.83 1.39 21.88
C PHE A 220 9.17 0.98 22.45
N SER A 221 9.45 1.40 23.69
CA SER A 221 10.55 0.93 24.53
C SER A 221 9.96 0.25 25.74
N GLN A 222 10.24 -1.05 25.92
CA GLN A 222 9.77 -1.82 27.09
C GLN A 222 8.26 -1.66 27.38
N GLY A 223 7.43 -1.58 26.33
CA GLY A 223 5.99 -1.39 26.42
C GLY A 223 5.50 0.07 26.52
N LYS A 224 6.40 1.05 26.69
CA LYS A 224 6.06 2.48 26.70
C LYS A 224 6.20 3.10 25.32
N ASN A 225 5.24 3.93 24.94
CA ASN A 225 5.25 4.64 23.67
C ASN A 225 6.25 5.81 23.71
N ILE A 226 7.27 5.78 22.84
CA ILE A 226 8.25 6.85 22.65
C ILE A 226 7.78 7.83 21.57
N TYR A 227 7.11 7.31 20.54
CA TYR A 227 6.71 8.10 19.40
C TYR A 227 5.43 7.55 18.79
N SER A 228 4.56 8.46 18.35
CA SER A 228 3.36 8.14 17.56
C SER A 228 3.14 9.25 16.55
N THR A 229 2.92 8.90 15.28
CA THR A 229 2.42 9.88 14.30
C THR A 229 1.06 10.41 14.76
N THR A 230 0.77 11.69 14.56
CA THR A 230 -0.49 12.37 14.99
C THR A 230 -1.77 11.64 14.54
N GLU A 231 -1.75 10.98 13.38
CA GLU A 231 -2.89 10.22 12.86
C GLU A 231 -3.03 8.81 13.45
N SER A 232 -2.02 8.34 14.18
CA SER A 232 -1.97 6.99 14.76
C SER A 232 -2.53 6.91 16.18
N ASN A 233 -3.46 7.80 16.59
CA ASN A 233 -4.07 7.88 17.94
C ASN A 233 -4.78 6.61 18.47
N ILE A 234 -4.64 5.47 17.79
CA ILE A 234 -4.99 4.16 18.30
C ILE A 234 -4.08 3.85 19.48
N ARG A 235 -4.65 3.88 20.68
CA ARG A 235 -4.01 3.32 21.87
C ARG A 235 -3.88 1.83 21.67
N LEU A 236 -2.67 1.37 21.36
CA LEU A 236 -2.34 -0.04 21.47
C LEU A 236 -2.28 -0.36 22.97
N GLU A 237 -3.40 -0.79 23.55
CA GLU A 237 -3.41 -1.36 24.91
C GLU A 237 -2.54 -2.63 24.97
N ASP A 238 -2.11 -3.02 26.17
CA ASP A 238 -1.15 -4.09 26.46
C ASP A 238 -1.43 -5.44 25.73
N ASP A 239 -2.69 -5.68 25.36
CA ASP A 239 -3.17 -6.80 24.53
C ASP A 239 -2.58 -6.88 23.11
N PHE A 240 -1.79 -5.89 22.68
CA PHE A 240 -1.08 -5.94 21.39
C PHE A 240 0.26 -6.67 21.45
N PHE A 241 0.98 -6.59 22.58
CA PHE A 241 2.31 -7.19 22.73
C PHE A 241 2.26 -8.66 23.19
N GLY A 242 1.11 -9.11 23.68
CA GLY A 242 0.90 -10.50 24.13
C GLY A 242 0.67 -11.53 23.02
N LEU A 243 0.63 -11.10 21.75
CA LEU A 243 0.32 -12.01 20.65
C LEU A 243 1.60 -12.48 19.96
N THR A 244 1.91 -13.75 20.15
CA THR A 244 2.89 -14.51 19.36
C THR A 244 2.42 -14.63 17.91
N TRP A 245 2.55 -13.56 17.13
CA TRP A 245 2.33 -13.65 15.70
C TRP A 245 3.49 -14.46 15.11
N GLY A 246 3.20 -15.63 14.55
CA GLY A 246 4.19 -16.46 13.86
C GLY A 246 4.82 -15.79 12.62
N LYS A 247 4.45 -14.54 12.32
CA LYS A 247 4.98 -13.64 11.29
C LYS A 247 4.96 -12.20 11.81
N ASN A 248 5.88 -11.36 11.35
CA ASN A 248 6.05 -9.94 11.73
C ASN A 248 4.88 -9.01 11.29
N TYR A 249 3.70 -9.55 10.97
CA TYR A 249 2.51 -8.79 10.62
C TYR A 249 1.22 -9.57 10.91
N GLY A 250 0.11 -8.85 11.06
CA GLY A 250 -1.22 -9.40 11.30
C GLY A 250 -2.33 -8.42 10.96
N ILE A 251 -3.58 -8.91 10.90
CA ILE A 251 -4.78 -8.07 10.77
C ILE A 251 -5.55 -8.15 12.08
N LYS A 252 -5.79 -7.02 12.74
CA LYS A 252 -6.61 -6.94 13.95
C LYS A 252 -7.82 -6.03 13.71
N THR A 253 -8.92 -6.33 14.39
CA THR A 253 -10.10 -5.45 14.38
C THR A 253 -10.11 -4.65 15.68
N VAL A 254 -10.13 -3.32 15.58
CA VAL A 254 -10.23 -2.37 16.69
C VAL A 254 -11.41 -1.45 16.38
N ASP A 255 -12.33 -1.24 17.32
CA ASP A 255 -13.50 -0.37 17.13
C ASP A 255 -14.30 -0.65 15.84
N ARG A 256 -14.51 -1.94 15.53
CA ARG A 256 -15.18 -2.45 14.31
C ARG A 256 -14.46 -2.10 13.00
N LYS A 257 -13.26 -1.54 13.05
CA LYS A 257 -12.39 -1.28 11.90
C LYS A 257 -11.25 -2.28 11.84
N LYS A 258 -10.94 -2.77 10.65
CA LYS A 258 -9.80 -3.66 10.44
C LYS A 258 -8.54 -2.83 10.23
N TYR A 259 -7.45 -3.24 10.85
CA TYR A 259 -6.13 -2.65 10.72
C TYR A 259 -5.13 -3.72 10.32
N PHE A 260 -4.30 -3.40 9.34
CA PHE A 260 -3.10 -4.17 9.05
C PHE A 260 -1.97 -3.63 9.94
N ILE A 261 -1.33 -4.52 10.68
CA ILE A 261 -0.30 -4.16 11.63
C ILE A 261 0.94 -4.94 11.26
N ALA A 262 2.00 -4.22 10.92
CA ALA A 262 3.34 -4.79 10.81
C ALA A 262 4.13 -4.34 12.04
N TYR A 263 4.96 -5.23 12.57
CA TYR A 263 5.86 -4.89 13.66
C TYR A 263 7.25 -5.47 13.43
N THR A 264 8.26 -4.81 13.95
CA THR A 264 9.64 -5.30 13.94
C THR A 264 10.34 -4.87 15.22
N GLU A 265 11.19 -5.75 15.74
CA GLU A 265 11.96 -5.50 16.95
C GLU A 265 13.41 -5.16 16.56
N SER A 266 13.91 -4.06 17.14
CA SER A 266 15.27 -3.60 16.91
C SER A 266 16.27 -4.45 17.67
N SER A 267 17.28 -4.96 16.96
CA SER A 267 18.45 -5.58 17.59
C SER A 267 19.37 -4.58 18.32
N TYR A 268 19.30 -3.29 17.99
CA TYR A 268 20.18 -2.26 18.55
C TYR A 268 19.60 -1.62 19.81
N THR A 269 18.37 -1.10 19.75
CA THR A 269 17.73 -0.45 20.92
C THR A 269 16.84 -1.39 21.73
N GLY A 270 16.45 -2.54 21.17
CA GLY A 270 15.38 -3.38 21.73
C GLY A 270 13.99 -2.75 21.60
N TRP A 271 13.84 -1.69 20.78
CA TRP A 271 12.55 -1.03 20.57
C TRP A 271 11.70 -1.79 19.56
N VAL A 272 10.39 -1.73 19.77
CA VAL A 272 9.41 -2.30 18.85
C VAL A 272 8.83 -1.19 17.98
N TYR A 273 9.03 -1.32 16.67
CA TYR A 273 8.48 -0.42 15.67
C TYR A 273 7.21 -1.05 15.12
N VAL A 274 6.10 -0.32 15.19
CA VAL A 274 4.78 -0.80 14.79
C VAL A 274 4.21 0.16 13.75
N ASN A 275 3.80 -0.36 12.61
CA ASN A 275 3.10 0.41 11.60
C ASN A 275 1.64 -0.06 11.48
N ILE A 276 0.69 0.85 11.68
CA ILE A 276 -0.74 0.55 11.79
C ILE A 276 -1.49 1.15 10.61
N ILE A 277 -1.74 0.37 9.56
CA ILE A 277 -2.44 0.85 8.37
C ILE A 277 -3.93 0.51 8.47
N PRO A 278 -4.85 1.49 8.38
CA PRO A 278 -6.28 1.23 8.27
C PRO A 278 -6.57 0.38 7.02
N PHE A 279 -7.22 -0.77 7.22
CA PHE A 279 -7.56 -1.68 6.11
C PHE A 279 -8.60 -1.07 5.16
N GLU A 280 -9.36 -0.08 5.63
CA GLU A 280 -10.32 0.70 4.82
C GLU A 280 -9.63 1.37 3.62
N ASN A 281 -8.43 1.93 3.78
CA ASN A 281 -7.68 2.60 2.72
C ASN A 281 -7.28 1.63 1.60
N ILE A 282 -7.00 0.37 1.96
CA ILE A 282 -6.64 -0.69 1.02
C ILE A 282 -7.91 -1.24 0.34
N ASN A 283 -8.95 -1.55 1.13
CA ASN A 283 -10.15 -2.21 0.64
C ASN A 283 -11.03 -1.29 -0.22
N GLN A 284 -11.09 0.01 0.04
CA GLN A 284 -11.87 0.94 -0.80
C GLN A 284 -11.36 0.97 -2.25
N LYS A 285 -10.02 0.99 -2.43
CA LYS A 285 -9.40 0.94 -3.76
C LYS A 285 -9.68 -0.40 -4.46
N ILE A 286 -9.61 -1.51 -3.71
CA ILE A 286 -9.90 -2.85 -4.24
C ILE A 286 -11.39 -2.99 -4.59
N MET A 287 -12.30 -2.50 -3.76
CA MET A 287 -13.75 -2.55 -4.00
C MET A 287 -14.15 -1.71 -5.21
N LEU A 288 -13.59 -0.51 -5.37
CA LEU A 288 -13.81 0.33 -6.54
C LEU A 288 -13.35 -0.40 -7.81
N LEU A 289 -12.14 -0.96 -7.80
CA LEU A 289 -11.60 -1.69 -8.95
C LEU A 289 -12.45 -2.92 -9.29
N ARG A 290 -12.90 -3.68 -8.27
CA ARG A 290 -13.83 -4.80 -8.43
C ARG A 290 -15.15 -4.36 -9.06
N ASN A 291 -15.73 -3.24 -8.63
CA ASN A 291 -17.00 -2.74 -9.17
C ASN A 291 -16.86 -2.28 -10.62
N ILE A 292 -15.78 -1.57 -10.96
CA ILE A 292 -15.46 -1.20 -12.35
C ILE A 292 -15.33 -2.45 -13.22
N MET A 293 -14.65 -3.49 -12.73
CA MET A 293 -14.49 -4.76 -13.45
C MET A 293 -15.83 -5.47 -13.67
N ILE A 294 -16.69 -5.55 -12.65
CA ILE A 294 -18.02 -6.15 -12.79
C ILE A 294 -18.85 -5.38 -13.82
N LEU A 295 -18.83 -4.04 -13.76
CA LEU A 295 -19.53 -3.19 -14.72
C LEU A 295 -19.01 -3.41 -16.14
N PHE A 296 -17.69 -3.47 -16.31
CA PHE A 296 -17.03 -3.72 -17.60
C PHE A 296 -17.40 -5.08 -18.19
N PHE A 297 -17.31 -6.16 -17.41
CA PHE A 297 -17.70 -7.50 -17.87
C PHE A 297 -19.20 -7.60 -18.19
N THR A 298 -20.05 -6.96 -17.38
CA THR A 298 -21.49 -6.92 -17.63
C THR A 298 -21.79 -6.13 -18.91
N GLY A 299 -21.08 -5.03 -19.15
CA GLY A 299 -21.17 -4.24 -20.38
C GLY A 299 -20.77 -5.03 -21.62
N ILE A 300 -19.63 -5.74 -21.57
CA ILE A 300 -19.17 -6.62 -22.67
C ILE A 300 -20.20 -7.72 -22.94
N LEU A 301 -20.71 -8.37 -21.89
CA LEU A 301 -21.68 -9.44 -22.04
C LEU A 301 -22.99 -8.93 -22.66
N GLY A 302 -23.45 -7.74 -22.26
CA GLY A 302 -24.60 -7.07 -22.86
C GLY A 302 -24.38 -6.69 -24.33
N LEU A 303 -23.23 -6.10 -24.66
CA LEU A 303 -22.86 -5.73 -26.03
C LEU A 303 -22.82 -6.96 -26.94
N LEU A 304 -22.21 -8.04 -26.47
CA LEU A 304 -22.11 -9.28 -27.24
C LEU A 304 -23.44 -10.01 -27.37
N ALA A 305 -24.29 -9.98 -26.34
CA ALA A 305 -25.67 -10.46 -26.46
C ALA A 305 -26.44 -9.67 -27.53
N PHE A 306 -26.27 -8.34 -27.57
CA PHE A 306 -26.88 -7.49 -28.59
C PHE A 306 -26.39 -7.82 -30.01
N ILE A 307 -25.08 -7.96 -30.19
CA ILE A 307 -24.48 -8.36 -31.47
C ILE A 307 -24.95 -9.76 -31.87
N GLY A 308 -24.99 -10.71 -30.93
CA GLY A 308 -25.48 -12.07 -31.13
C GLY A 308 -26.93 -12.09 -31.63
N LEU A 309 -27.81 -11.29 -31.03
CA LEU A 309 -29.20 -11.13 -31.49
C LEU A 309 -29.28 -10.53 -32.90
N LYS A 310 -28.45 -9.53 -33.20
CA LYS A 310 -28.41 -8.88 -34.53
C LYS A 310 -27.93 -9.85 -35.61
N LEU A 311 -26.83 -10.58 -35.36
CA LEU A 311 -26.29 -11.60 -36.26
C LEU A 311 -27.28 -12.74 -36.48
N THR A 312 -27.90 -13.22 -35.41
CA THR A 312 -28.93 -14.27 -35.47
C THR A 312 -30.08 -13.86 -36.40
N LYS A 313 -30.57 -12.62 -36.29
CA LYS A 313 -31.61 -12.10 -37.19
C LYS A 313 -31.11 -11.95 -38.63
N SER A 314 -29.88 -11.47 -38.83
CA SER A 314 -29.29 -11.25 -40.15
C SER A 314 -29.08 -12.53 -40.94
N ILE A 315 -28.67 -13.62 -40.29
CA ILE A 315 -28.40 -14.92 -40.93
C ILE A 315 -29.68 -15.73 -41.07
N THR A 316 -30.49 -15.83 -40.01
CA THR A 316 -31.60 -16.79 -40.00
C THR A 316 -32.82 -16.30 -40.75
N LYS A 317 -33.08 -14.98 -40.81
CA LYS A 317 -34.28 -14.45 -41.49
C LYS A 317 -34.26 -14.75 -43.00
N PRO A 318 -33.16 -14.53 -43.75
CA PRO A 318 -33.07 -14.92 -45.15
C PRO A 318 -33.23 -16.45 -45.37
N ILE A 319 -32.63 -17.28 -44.51
CA ILE A 319 -32.74 -18.74 -44.60
C ILE A 319 -34.16 -19.22 -44.33
N GLU A 320 -34.84 -18.66 -43.31
CA GLU A 320 -36.25 -18.98 -43.01
C GLU A 320 -37.15 -18.58 -44.20
N ASN A 321 -36.92 -17.43 -44.84
CA ASN A 321 -37.67 -16.99 -46.01
C ASN A 321 -37.47 -17.91 -47.21
N LEU A 322 -36.22 -18.28 -47.52
CA LEU A 322 -35.90 -19.22 -48.60
C LEU A 322 -36.56 -20.58 -48.37
N ALA A 323 -36.51 -21.10 -47.14
CA ALA A 323 -37.16 -22.37 -46.79
C ALA A 323 -38.69 -22.33 -46.98
N LEU A 324 -39.33 -21.19 -46.68
CA LEU A 324 -40.76 -20.99 -46.92
C LEU A 324 -41.08 -20.92 -48.42
N GLN A 325 -40.26 -20.22 -49.21
CA GLN A 325 -40.39 -20.16 -50.67
C GLN A 325 -40.23 -21.55 -51.31
N MET A 326 -39.24 -22.33 -50.87
CA MET A 326 -39.06 -23.73 -51.29
C MET A 326 -40.32 -24.57 -51.06
N LYS A 327 -40.97 -24.39 -49.90
CA LYS A 327 -42.20 -25.12 -49.55
C LYS A 327 -43.42 -24.67 -50.37
N GLN A 328 -43.52 -23.38 -50.71
CA GLN A 328 -44.61 -22.85 -51.55
C GLN A 328 -44.54 -23.41 -52.98
N VAL A 329 -43.33 -23.45 -53.55
CA VAL A 329 -43.07 -24.04 -54.86
C VAL A 329 -43.33 -25.54 -54.87
N GLU A 330 -43.01 -26.25 -53.78
CA GLU A 330 -43.35 -27.66 -53.60
C GLU A 330 -44.88 -27.89 -53.59
N SER A 331 -45.66 -26.97 -53.01
CA SER A 331 -47.12 -27.03 -53.00
C SER A 331 -47.81 -26.63 -54.31
N GLY A 332 -47.04 -26.34 -55.37
CA GLY A 332 -47.56 -26.06 -56.71
C GLY A 332 -47.89 -24.59 -56.98
N ASP A 333 -47.56 -23.68 -56.06
CA ASP A 333 -47.70 -22.24 -56.26
C ASP A 333 -46.37 -21.67 -56.79
N PHE A 334 -46.37 -21.30 -58.08
CA PHE A 334 -45.19 -20.78 -58.77
C PHE A 334 -45.19 -19.24 -58.90
N ASN A 335 -46.17 -18.53 -58.30
CA ASN A 335 -46.25 -17.06 -58.31
C ASN A 335 -45.25 -16.37 -57.36
N VAL A 336 -44.03 -16.90 -57.23
CA VAL A 336 -43.04 -16.45 -56.23
C VAL A 336 -42.17 -15.30 -56.76
N GLU A 337 -42.50 -14.72 -57.93
CA GLU A 337 -41.63 -13.76 -58.64
C GLU A 337 -41.26 -12.51 -57.83
N GLU A 338 -42.12 -12.04 -56.93
CA GLU A 338 -41.86 -10.83 -56.11
C GLU A 338 -41.02 -11.10 -54.85
N GLY A 339 -40.88 -12.35 -54.41
CA GLY A 339 -40.20 -12.71 -53.15
C GLY A 339 -38.67 -12.87 -53.24
N PHE A 340 -38.11 -12.97 -54.46
CA PHE A 340 -36.69 -13.28 -54.65
C PHE A 340 -35.74 -12.08 -54.52
N ASN A 341 -36.26 -10.87 -54.40
CA ASN A 341 -35.47 -9.66 -54.11
C ASN A 341 -35.28 -9.47 -52.61
N THR A 342 -34.78 -10.51 -51.93
CA THR A 342 -34.33 -10.33 -50.55
C THR A 342 -32.87 -9.88 -50.60
N ASP A 343 -32.60 -8.60 -50.37
CA ASP A 343 -31.26 -8.08 -50.12
C ASP A 343 -30.64 -8.86 -48.96
N CYS A 344 -29.78 -9.81 -49.28
CA CYS A 344 -29.03 -10.59 -48.31
C CYS A 344 -27.56 -10.20 -48.41
N ASN A 345 -27.05 -9.55 -47.36
CA ASN A 345 -25.65 -9.12 -47.28
C ASN A 345 -24.67 -10.28 -47.00
N ILE A 346 -25.12 -11.53 -47.09
CA ILE A 346 -24.31 -12.72 -46.86
C ILE A 346 -24.22 -13.44 -48.21
N GLU A 347 -23.02 -13.46 -48.78
CA GLU A 347 -22.74 -13.90 -50.15
C GLU A 347 -23.20 -15.35 -50.39
N GLU A 348 -22.99 -16.25 -49.42
CA GLU A 348 -23.36 -17.67 -49.53
C GLU A 348 -24.88 -17.87 -49.57
N ILE A 349 -25.64 -17.07 -48.82
CA ILE A 349 -27.11 -17.15 -48.82
C ILE A 349 -27.67 -16.49 -50.09
N ALA A 350 -27.06 -15.41 -50.56
CA ALA A 350 -27.41 -14.77 -51.82
C ALA A 350 -27.17 -15.71 -53.02
N ALA A 351 -26.05 -16.43 -53.03
CA ALA A 351 -25.75 -17.45 -54.03
C ALA A 351 -26.81 -18.56 -54.03
N LEU A 352 -27.19 -19.07 -52.85
CA LEU A 352 -28.21 -20.12 -52.73
C LEU A 352 -29.60 -19.67 -53.23
N ASN A 353 -30.00 -18.44 -52.91
CA ASN A 353 -31.24 -17.85 -53.45
C ASN A 353 -31.21 -17.77 -54.99
N LYS A 354 -30.07 -17.37 -55.56
CA LYS A 354 -29.88 -17.27 -57.01
C LYS A 354 -29.96 -18.63 -57.69
N ASP A 355 -29.28 -19.64 -57.15
CA ASP A 355 -29.29 -21.00 -57.70
C ASP A 355 -30.69 -21.63 -57.64
N PHE A 356 -31.41 -21.40 -56.54
CA PHE A 356 -32.80 -21.85 -56.41
C PHE A 356 -33.72 -21.16 -57.43
N LYS A 357 -33.56 -19.84 -57.65
CA LYS A 357 -34.29 -19.10 -58.68
C LYS A 357 -34.02 -19.66 -60.09
N LEU A 358 -32.77 -19.95 -60.42
CA LEU A 358 -32.39 -20.55 -61.71
C LEU A 358 -33.02 -21.94 -61.90
N MET A 359 -33.09 -22.76 -60.85
CA MET A 359 -33.74 -24.07 -60.89
C MET A 359 -35.24 -23.97 -61.21
N ILE A 360 -35.95 -23.03 -60.58
CA ILE A 360 -37.39 -22.79 -60.84
C ILE A 360 -37.60 -22.34 -62.28
N GLN A 361 -36.86 -21.32 -62.74
CA GLN A 361 -36.97 -20.81 -64.10
C GLN A 361 -36.74 -21.89 -65.16
N LYS A 362 -35.73 -22.75 -64.95
CA LYS A 362 -35.46 -23.87 -65.86
C LYS A 362 -36.57 -24.91 -65.88
N LYS A 363 -37.30 -25.12 -64.77
CA LYS A 363 -38.42 -26.07 -64.66
C LYS A 363 -39.72 -25.53 -65.28
N LEU A 364 -39.91 -24.20 -65.30
CA LEU A 364 -41.05 -23.52 -65.96
C LEU A 364 -40.81 -23.27 -67.47
N SER A 365 -39.56 -23.23 -67.91
CA SER A 365 -39.18 -23.01 -69.32
C SER A 365 -39.74 -24.01 -70.36
N PRO A 366 -40.05 -25.29 -70.07
CA PRO A 366 -40.61 -26.20 -71.08
C PRO A 366 -42.10 -25.96 -71.36
N TYR A 367 -42.81 -25.14 -70.56
CA TYR A 367 -44.27 -25.03 -70.65
C TYR A 367 -44.78 -23.92 -71.58
N ASN A 368 -43.91 -23.02 -72.07
CA ASN A 368 -44.29 -21.96 -73.01
C ASN A 368 -43.98 -22.31 -74.49
N GLY A 369 -43.62 -23.56 -74.79
CA GLY A 369 -43.11 -23.96 -76.11
C GLY A 369 -44.07 -24.75 -77.03
N VAL A 370 -45.34 -24.98 -76.67
CA VAL A 370 -46.26 -25.78 -77.52
C VAL A 370 -47.68 -25.20 -77.59
N LYS A 371 -47.94 -24.42 -78.65
CA LYS A 371 -49.17 -24.36 -79.48
C LYS A 371 -48.87 -23.42 -80.67
N MET A 372 -48.30 -23.98 -81.76
CA MET A 372 -48.94 -24.24 -83.08
C MET A 372 -49.57 -22.98 -83.71
N VAL A 373 -49.00 -22.41 -84.78
CA VAL A 373 -49.23 -22.82 -86.19
C VAL A 373 -50.67 -23.24 -86.40
N PHE A 374 -51.53 -22.29 -86.76
CA PHE A 374 -52.24 -22.20 -88.05
C PHE A 374 -52.76 -20.79 -88.24
#